data_AF-A0A6L8EDK4-F1
#
_entry.id   AF-A0A6L8EDK4-F1
#
_cell.length_a   1.000
_cell.length_b   1.000
_cell.length_c   1.000
_cell.angle_alpha   90.00
_cell.angle_beta   90.00
_cell.angle_gamma   90.00
#
_symmetry.space_group_name_H-M   'P 1'
#
loop_
_entity.id
_entity.type
_entity.pdbx_description
1 polymer ?
#
loop_
_entity_poly.entity_id
_entity_poly.type
_entity_poly.pdbx_seq_one_letter_code
_entity_poly.pdbx_strand_id
1 'polypeptide(L)'
;MPTSLLGPYTRTILVAAVLAVTLGFALSGARVEVHGGLLPFFEWLETTWFGYVGKTWGAAFATIQTFHLLGLALLGGAVLAAEGRILGVVLTEVEQGLIISRCNAVFNIAMAILVATGVFMACGVAVKIYYLPVYWYKMLALGAGAGFHYLVRQPLVERAPGEVNPWLLKLMAVVSIMVWFTVAATGRWIGFSG
;
A
#
# COMPACT_ATOMS: atom_id res chain seq x y z
N MET A 1 2.06 -30.97 -22.48
CA MET A 1 1.92 -29.80 -21.57
C MET A 1 2.79 -28.69 -22.15
N PRO A 2 2.29 -27.48 -22.42
CA PRO A 2 3.13 -26.46 -23.02
C PRO A 2 4.21 -26.07 -22.02
N THR A 3 5.46 -26.44 -22.33
CA THR A 3 6.64 -25.96 -21.63
C THR A 3 6.71 -24.46 -21.88
N SER A 4 6.60 -23.67 -20.82
CA SER A 4 6.95 -22.26 -20.85
C SER A 4 8.26 -22.06 -21.63
N LEU A 5 8.32 -21.01 -22.47
CA LEU A 5 9.53 -20.61 -23.22
C LEU A 5 10.78 -20.48 -22.32
N LEU A 6 10.59 -20.25 -21.01
CA LEU A 6 11.65 -20.05 -20.02
C LEU A 6 11.94 -21.31 -19.17
N GLY A 7 11.40 -22.47 -19.54
CA GLY A 7 11.63 -23.73 -18.85
C GLY A 7 10.99 -23.80 -17.44
N PRO A 8 11.39 -24.78 -16.60
CA PRO A 8 10.77 -25.02 -15.29
C PRO A 8 10.98 -23.88 -14.28
N TYR A 9 11.97 -23.00 -14.50
CA TYR A 9 12.32 -21.89 -13.59
C TYR A 9 11.69 -20.54 -13.97
N THR A 10 10.66 -20.55 -14.82
CA THR A 10 10.00 -19.33 -15.34
C THR A 10 9.69 -18.31 -14.26
N ARG A 11 9.17 -18.73 -13.10
CA ARG A 11 8.84 -17.81 -11.99
C ARG A 11 10.07 -17.16 -11.37
N THR A 12 11.13 -17.93 -11.14
CA THR A 12 12.39 -17.42 -10.59
C THR A 12 13.06 -16.45 -11.57
N ILE A 13 13.06 -16.79 -12.86
CA ILE A 13 13.60 -15.94 -13.92
C ILE A 13 12.82 -14.63 -14.01
N LEU A 14 11.48 -14.69 -13.98
CA LEU A 14 10.64 -13.49 -13.98
C LEU A 14 10.89 -12.61 -12.76
N VAL A 15 10.97 -13.18 -11.55
CA VAL A 15 11.26 -12.40 -10.34
C VAL A 15 12.64 -11.75 -10.41
N ALA A 16 13.67 -12.50 -10.83
CA ALA A 16 15.02 -11.97 -11.00
C ALA A 16 15.06 -10.85 -12.04
N ALA A 17 14.36 -11.01 -13.17
CA ALA A 17 14.25 -9.99 -14.21
C ALA A 17 13.54 -8.72 -13.69
N VAL A 18 12.41 -8.88 -12.99
CA VAL A 18 11.68 -7.74 -12.38
C VAL A 18 12.57 -7.01 -11.37
N LEU A 19 13.28 -7.74 -10.50
CA LEU A 19 14.20 -7.13 -9.54
C LEU A 19 15.35 -6.39 -10.25
N ALA A 20 15.95 -6.99 -11.27
CA ALA A 20 17.04 -6.39 -12.03
C ALA A 20 16.58 -5.12 -12.77
N VAL A 21 15.41 -5.16 -13.43
CA VAL A 21 14.82 -4.00 -14.10
C VAL A 21 14.47 -2.90 -13.10
N THR A 22 13.86 -3.26 -11.97
CA THR A 22 13.48 -2.29 -10.93
C THR A 22 14.71 -1.63 -10.33
N LEU A 23 15.76 -2.40 -10.02
CA LEU A 23 17.02 -1.90 -9.50
C LEU A 23 17.76 -1.04 -10.54
N GLY A 24 17.79 -1.50 -11.79
CA GLY A 24 18.36 -0.75 -12.91
C GLY A 24 17.68 0.60 -13.08
N PHE A 25 16.34 0.64 -13.10
CA PHE A 25 15.58 1.88 -13.14
C PHE A 25 15.90 2.77 -11.92
N ALA A 26 15.87 2.20 -10.71
CA ALA A 26 16.11 2.93 -9.47
C ALA A 26 17.50 3.57 -9.41
N LEU A 27 18.52 2.95 -10.01
CA LEU A 27 19.90 3.45 -10.03
C LEU A 27 20.22 4.29 -11.29
N SER A 28 19.33 4.34 -12.28
CA SER A 28 19.54 5.06 -13.53
C SER A 28 19.14 6.54 -13.47
N GLY A 29 19.67 7.34 -14.41
CA GLY A 29 19.21 8.71 -14.67
C GLY A 29 17.77 8.79 -15.17
N ALA A 30 17.23 7.70 -15.74
CA ALA A 30 15.84 7.65 -16.21
C ALA A 30 14.83 7.90 -15.08
N ARG A 31 15.16 7.55 -13.83
CA ARG A 31 14.34 7.92 -12.65
C ARG A 31 14.16 9.42 -12.53
N VAL A 32 15.22 10.20 -12.78
CA VAL A 32 15.21 11.66 -12.66
C VAL A 32 14.38 12.27 -13.79
N GLU A 33 14.53 11.76 -15.02
CA GLU A 33 13.72 12.19 -16.17
C GLU A 33 12.23 11.91 -15.97
N VAL A 34 11.89 10.68 -15.52
CA VAL A 34 10.51 10.31 -15.21
C VAL A 34 9.95 11.20 -14.10
N HIS A 35 10.72 11.44 -13.03
CA HIS A 35 10.27 12.34 -11.95
C HIS A 35 10.05 13.77 -12.46
N GLY A 36 10.94 14.30 -13.29
CA GLY A 36 10.78 15.62 -13.94
C GLY A 36 9.53 15.69 -14.81
N GLY A 37 9.27 14.64 -15.60
CA GLY A 37 8.10 14.55 -16.48
C GLY A 37 6.76 14.48 -15.76
N LEU A 38 6.74 14.21 -14.44
CA LEU A 38 5.51 14.19 -13.64
C LEU A 38 5.09 15.60 -13.18
N LEU A 39 5.98 16.60 -13.19
CA LEU A 39 5.65 17.94 -12.68
C LEU A 39 4.40 18.56 -13.34
N PRO A 40 4.24 18.55 -14.68
CA PRO A 40 3.04 19.10 -15.32
C PRO A 40 1.74 18.42 -14.87
N PHE A 41 1.81 17.13 -14.51
CA PHE A 41 0.66 16.42 -13.97
C PHE A 41 0.29 16.91 -12.57
N PHE A 42 1.27 17.15 -11.68
CA PHE A 42 0.99 17.70 -10.35
C PHE A 42 0.49 19.16 -10.42
N GLU A 43 1.02 19.95 -11.34
CA GLU A 43 0.50 21.31 -11.63
C GLU A 43 -0.95 21.24 -12.13
N TRP A 44 -1.26 20.30 -13.01
CA TRP A 44 -2.63 20.08 -13.46
C TRP A 44 -3.58 19.65 -12.33
N LEU A 45 -3.15 18.75 -11.42
CA LEU A 45 -3.97 18.31 -10.28
C LEU A 45 -4.45 19.50 -9.44
N GLU A 46 -3.61 20.52 -9.27
CA GLU A 46 -3.94 21.74 -8.55
C GLU A 46 -5.01 22.62 -9.21
N THR A 47 -5.21 22.47 -10.53
CA THR A 47 -6.23 23.20 -11.31
C THR A 47 -7.60 22.52 -11.29
N THR A 48 -7.65 21.25 -10.87
CA THR A 48 -8.90 20.49 -10.80
C THR A 48 -9.85 21.07 -9.75
N TRP A 49 -11.14 20.72 -9.84
CA TRP A 49 -12.12 21.08 -8.81
C TRP A 49 -11.68 20.60 -7.41
N PHE A 50 -11.10 19.40 -7.30
CA PHE A 50 -10.56 18.91 -6.03
C PHE A 50 -9.39 19.77 -5.52
N GLY A 51 -8.48 20.17 -6.41
CA GLY A 51 -7.38 21.08 -6.07
C GLY A 51 -7.89 22.45 -5.60
N TYR A 52 -8.86 23.02 -6.30
CA TYR A 52 -9.49 24.28 -5.91
C TYR A 52 -10.15 24.19 -4.53
N VAL A 53 -11.03 23.20 -4.30
CA VAL A 53 -11.72 23.03 -3.01
C VAL A 53 -10.73 22.75 -1.89
N GLY A 54 -9.76 21.87 -2.11
CA GLY A 54 -8.75 21.51 -1.13
C GLY A 54 -7.88 22.71 -0.68
N LYS A 55 -7.61 23.65 -1.58
CA LYS A 55 -6.85 24.87 -1.27
C LYS A 55 -7.67 25.97 -0.62
N THR A 56 -8.94 26.11 -1.01
CA THR A 56 -9.77 27.26 -0.62
C THR A 56 -10.60 27.00 0.64
N TRP A 57 -11.03 25.77 0.90
CA TRP A 57 -11.90 25.42 2.03
C TRP A 57 -11.16 24.54 3.03
N GLY A 58 -10.44 25.17 3.96
CA GLY A 58 -9.69 24.44 5.00
C GLY A 58 -10.56 23.48 5.83
N ALA A 59 -11.82 23.83 6.08
CA ALA A 59 -12.77 22.94 6.76
C ALA A 59 -13.04 21.66 5.94
N ALA A 60 -13.25 21.78 4.63
CA ALA A 60 -13.47 20.62 3.75
C ALA A 60 -12.23 19.72 3.72
N PHE A 61 -11.04 20.32 3.63
CA PHE A 61 -9.78 19.57 3.70
C PHE A 61 -9.64 18.82 5.04
N ALA A 62 -9.90 19.49 6.17
CA ALA A 62 -9.83 18.88 7.50
C ALA A 62 -10.83 17.74 7.70
N THR A 63 -12.06 17.89 7.21
CA THR A 63 -13.07 16.82 7.22
C THR A 63 -12.61 15.61 6.42
N ILE A 64 -12.10 15.81 5.20
CA ILE A 64 -11.63 14.71 4.36
C ILE A 64 -10.39 14.04 4.97
N GLN A 65 -9.49 14.83 5.55
CA GLN A 65 -8.35 14.31 6.31
C GLN A 65 -8.79 13.46 7.50
N THR A 66 -9.90 13.82 8.17
CA THR A 66 -10.47 13.03 9.27
C THR A 66 -10.94 11.66 8.77
N PHE A 67 -11.69 11.61 7.66
CA PHE A 67 -12.10 10.34 7.05
C PHE A 67 -10.90 9.51 6.58
N HIS A 68 -9.83 10.15 6.09
CA HIS A 68 -8.60 9.46 5.76
C HIS A 68 -7.96 8.79 6.99
N LEU A 69 -7.90 9.49 8.13
CA LEU A 69 -7.36 8.93 9.38
C LEU A 69 -8.25 7.81 9.94
N LEU A 70 -9.58 7.93 9.81
CA LEU A 70 -10.50 6.83 10.14
C LEU A 70 -10.26 5.62 9.24
N GLY A 71 -10.07 5.82 7.93
CA GLY A 71 -9.68 4.77 6.99
C GLY A 71 -8.37 4.10 7.40
N LEU A 72 -7.38 4.87 7.87
CA LEU A 72 -6.11 4.33 8.36
C LEU A 72 -6.30 3.49 9.63
N ALA A 73 -7.14 3.94 10.55
CA ALA A 73 -7.48 3.20 11.77
C ALA A 73 -8.20 1.87 11.43
N LEU A 74 -9.14 1.90 10.49
CA LEU A 74 -9.84 0.71 10.01
C LEU A 74 -8.89 -0.28 9.33
N LEU A 75 -8.02 0.21 8.43
CA LEU A 75 -7.03 -0.62 7.75
C LEU A 75 -6.07 -1.23 8.77
N GLY A 76 -5.49 -0.42 9.65
CA GLY A 76 -4.56 -0.87 10.68
C GLY A 76 -5.18 -1.89 11.64
N GLY A 77 -6.41 -1.65 12.09
CA GLY A 77 -7.16 -2.58 12.92
C GLY A 77 -7.43 -3.92 12.23
N ALA A 78 -7.84 -3.89 10.95
CA ALA A 78 -8.05 -5.10 10.17
C ALA A 78 -6.77 -5.92 9.96
N VAL A 79 -5.65 -5.25 9.68
CA VAL A 79 -4.33 -5.90 9.54
C VAL A 79 -3.91 -6.50 10.88
N LEU A 80 -3.93 -5.74 11.97
CA LEU A 80 -3.52 -6.24 13.29
C LEU A 80 -4.39 -7.42 13.76
N ALA A 81 -5.70 -7.38 13.52
CA ALA A 81 -6.60 -8.46 13.87
C ALA A 81 -6.36 -9.73 13.02
N ALA A 82 -6.25 -9.58 11.70
CA ALA A 82 -6.02 -10.72 10.80
C ALA A 82 -4.65 -11.36 11.02
N GLU A 83 -3.59 -10.55 11.08
CA GLU A 83 -2.22 -11.03 11.21
C GLU A 83 -1.95 -11.51 12.64
N GLY A 84 -2.49 -10.82 13.66
CA GLY A 84 -2.47 -11.28 15.05
C GLY A 84 -3.18 -12.63 15.23
N ARG A 85 -4.24 -12.90 14.45
CA ARG A 85 -4.90 -14.21 14.44
C ARG A 85 -4.04 -15.31 13.81
N ILE A 86 -3.30 -15.01 12.74
CA ILE A 86 -2.35 -15.94 12.12
C ILE A 86 -1.17 -16.23 13.06
N LEU A 87 -0.71 -15.22 13.80
CA LEU A 87 0.36 -15.36 14.79
C LEU A 87 -0.07 -16.12 16.05
N GLY A 88 -1.37 -16.27 16.28
CA GLY A 88 -1.92 -16.94 17.47
C GLY A 88 -1.95 -16.06 18.72
N VAL A 89 -2.03 -14.73 18.55
CA VAL A 89 -2.01 -13.75 19.65
C VAL A 89 -3.38 -13.08 19.85
N VAL A 90 -4.16 -12.89 18.78
CA VAL A 90 -5.43 -12.14 18.78
C VAL A 90 -6.56 -13.03 18.27
N LEU A 91 -7.74 -12.97 18.92
CA LEU A 91 -8.97 -13.68 18.50
C LEU A 91 -8.78 -15.20 18.30
N THR A 92 -7.92 -15.84 19.09
CA THR A 92 -7.52 -17.25 18.93
C THR A 92 -8.66 -18.25 19.09
N GLU A 93 -9.71 -17.86 19.81
CA GLU A 93 -10.92 -18.66 20.06
C GLU A 93 -11.86 -18.73 18.85
N VAL A 94 -11.70 -17.81 17.88
CA VAL A 94 -12.54 -17.77 16.68
C VAL A 94 -11.83 -18.49 15.53
N GLU A 95 -12.62 -19.09 14.64
CA GLU A 95 -12.12 -19.71 13.42
C GLU A 95 -11.28 -18.72 12.59
N GLN A 96 -10.07 -19.16 12.22
CA GLN A 96 -9.09 -18.33 11.50
C GLN A 96 -9.64 -17.82 10.16
N GLY A 97 -10.28 -18.68 9.37
CA GLY A 97 -10.82 -18.31 8.06
C GLY A 97 -11.91 -17.23 8.14
N LEU A 98 -12.76 -17.30 9.17
CA LEU A 98 -13.79 -16.31 9.43
C LEU A 98 -13.19 -14.94 9.77
N ILE A 99 -12.24 -14.88 10.70
CA ILE A 99 -11.59 -13.61 11.08
C ILE A 99 -10.88 -12.99 9.88
N ILE A 100 -10.11 -13.79 9.13
CA ILE A 100 -9.35 -13.30 7.98
C ILE A 100 -10.27 -12.76 6.89
N SER A 101 -11.34 -13.47 6.55
CA SER A 101 -12.27 -13.02 5.49
C SER A 101 -12.98 -11.70 5.86
N ARG A 102 -13.41 -11.56 7.12
CA ARG A 102 -14.02 -10.31 7.61
C ARG A 102 -13.02 -9.17 7.63
N CYS A 103 -11.80 -9.41 8.11
CA CYS A 103 -10.75 -8.40 8.10
C CYS A 103 -10.36 -8.00 6.68
N ASN A 104 -10.34 -8.94 5.72
CA ASN A 104 -10.05 -8.63 4.31
C ASN A 104 -11.14 -7.74 3.69
N ALA A 105 -12.40 -7.97 4.02
CA ALA A 105 -13.50 -7.10 3.59
C ALA A 105 -13.35 -5.68 4.15
N VAL A 106 -13.07 -5.54 5.45
CA VAL A 106 -12.80 -4.25 6.09
C VAL A 106 -11.58 -3.56 5.48
N PHE A 107 -10.50 -4.32 5.24
CA PHE A 107 -9.29 -3.86 4.60
C PHE A 107 -9.57 -3.24 3.22
N ASN A 108 -10.36 -3.92 2.38
CA ASN A 108 -10.71 -3.43 1.04
C ASN A 108 -11.52 -2.13 1.09
N ILE A 109 -12.49 -2.04 2.02
CA ILE A 109 -13.28 -0.82 2.22
C ILE A 109 -12.38 0.32 2.70
N ALA A 110 -11.52 0.06 3.69
CA ALA A 110 -10.59 1.03 4.23
C ALA A 110 -9.59 1.52 3.17
N MET A 111 -9.09 0.60 2.33
CA MET A 111 -8.21 0.91 1.21
C MET A 111 -8.90 1.85 0.22
N ALA A 112 -10.15 1.58 -0.16
CA ALA A 112 -10.92 2.43 -1.05
C ALA A 112 -11.11 3.84 -0.47
N ILE A 113 -11.45 3.95 0.83
CA ILE A 113 -11.56 5.23 1.53
C ILE A 113 -10.22 5.98 1.51
N LEU A 114 -9.13 5.31 1.85
CA LEU A 114 -7.79 5.90 1.91
C LEU A 114 -7.31 6.40 0.55
N VAL A 115 -7.53 5.64 -0.51
CA VAL A 115 -7.17 6.04 -1.88
C VAL A 115 -8.02 7.22 -2.32
N ALA A 116 -9.35 7.16 -2.17
CA ALA A 116 -10.24 8.23 -2.60
C ALA A 116 -9.96 9.56 -1.88
N THR A 117 -9.85 9.51 -0.55
CA THR A 117 -9.51 10.69 0.27
C THR A 117 -8.07 11.16 0.04
N GLY A 118 -7.13 10.22 -0.17
CA GLY A 118 -5.73 10.52 -0.47
C GLY A 118 -5.55 11.25 -1.80
N VAL A 119 -6.29 10.85 -2.83
CA VAL A 119 -6.32 11.55 -4.13
C VAL A 119 -6.85 12.97 -3.96
N PHE A 120 -7.96 13.16 -3.26
CA PHE A 120 -8.48 14.50 -2.98
C PHE A 120 -7.44 15.39 -2.29
N MET A 121 -6.82 14.88 -1.21
CA MET A 121 -5.81 15.64 -0.47
C MET A 121 -4.58 15.93 -1.32
N ALA A 122 -4.16 14.97 -2.17
CA ALA A 122 -3.05 15.17 -3.09
C ALA A 122 -3.31 16.32 -4.06
N CYS A 123 -4.52 16.43 -4.62
CA CYS A 123 -4.88 17.56 -5.49
C CYS A 123 -4.78 18.92 -4.78
N GLY A 124 -5.13 18.98 -3.49
CA GLY A 124 -5.09 20.23 -2.72
C GLY A 124 -3.69 20.76 -2.43
N VAL A 125 -2.66 19.92 -2.49
CA VAL A 125 -1.26 20.29 -2.18
C VAL A 125 -0.27 19.67 -3.17
N ALA A 126 -0.67 19.46 -4.42
CA ALA A 126 0.02 18.61 -5.38
C ALA A 126 1.47 19.08 -5.66
N VAL A 127 1.70 20.37 -5.92
CA VAL A 127 3.07 20.84 -6.18
C VAL A 127 3.93 20.75 -4.91
N LYS A 128 3.35 20.98 -3.73
CA LYS A 128 4.08 20.82 -2.44
C LYS A 128 4.56 19.38 -2.25
N ILE A 129 3.69 18.39 -2.45
CA ILE A 129 4.03 16.98 -2.25
C ILE A 129 4.96 16.43 -3.35
N TYR A 130 4.94 17.01 -4.56
CA TYR A 130 5.85 16.65 -5.63
C TYR A 130 7.32 16.80 -5.19
N TYR A 131 7.66 17.94 -4.58
CA TYR A 131 9.01 18.24 -4.10
C TYR A 131 9.35 17.57 -2.77
N LEU A 132 8.39 16.91 -2.11
CA LEU A 132 8.61 16.29 -0.81
C LEU A 132 9.01 14.81 -0.97
N PRO A 133 10.27 14.41 -0.73
CA PRO A 133 10.71 13.04 -0.98
C PRO A 133 9.93 11.98 -0.20
N VAL A 134 9.47 12.34 1.00
CA VAL A 134 8.71 11.46 1.91
C VAL A 134 7.38 11.04 1.30
N TYR A 135 6.74 11.90 0.50
CA TYR A 135 5.52 11.55 -0.21
C TYR A 135 5.76 10.38 -1.17
N TRP A 136 6.87 10.40 -1.91
CA TRP A 136 7.21 9.33 -2.84
C TRP A 136 7.54 8.02 -2.12
N TYR A 137 8.24 8.07 -0.98
CA TYR A 137 8.45 6.88 -0.15
C TYR A 137 7.14 6.28 0.37
N LYS A 138 6.17 7.13 0.75
CA LYS A 138 4.82 6.67 1.11
C LYS A 138 4.13 5.98 -0.06
N MET A 139 4.21 6.55 -1.26
CA MET A 139 3.55 5.97 -2.45
C MET A 139 4.18 4.64 -2.86
N LEU A 140 5.51 4.52 -2.77
CA LEU A 140 6.21 3.25 -2.98
C LEU A 140 5.82 2.21 -1.92
N ALA A 141 5.78 2.59 -0.63
CA ALA A 141 5.37 1.70 0.46
C ALA A 141 3.90 1.26 0.29
N LEU A 142 3.01 2.17 -0.11
CA LEU A 142 1.60 1.87 -0.36
C LEU A 142 1.43 0.90 -1.53
N GLY A 143 2.13 1.15 -2.64
CA GLY A 143 2.11 0.27 -3.81
C GLY A 143 2.66 -1.12 -3.50
N ALA A 144 3.82 -1.18 -2.81
CA ALA A 144 4.42 -2.43 -2.37
C ALA A 144 3.51 -3.17 -1.38
N GLY A 145 2.88 -2.48 -0.43
CA GLY A 145 1.96 -3.05 0.54
C GLY A 145 0.67 -3.58 -0.06
N ALA A 146 0.05 -2.83 -0.95
CA ALA A 146 -1.12 -3.30 -1.69
C ALA A 146 -0.77 -4.50 -2.57
N GLY A 147 0.34 -4.44 -3.31
CA GLY A 147 0.84 -5.56 -4.11
C GLY A 147 1.12 -6.80 -3.26
N PHE A 148 1.82 -6.65 -2.13
CA PHE A 148 2.08 -7.73 -1.20
C PHE A 148 0.77 -8.33 -0.65
N HIS A 149 -0.19 -7.49 -0.25
CA HIS A 149 -1.48 -7.93 0.28
C HIS A 149 -2.25 -8.79 -0.73
N TYR A 150 -2.45 -8.29 -1.94
CA TYR A 150 -3.30 -8.94 -2.95
C TYR A 150 -2.59 -10.05 -3.73
N LEU A 151 -1.29 -9.91 -4.01
CA LEU A 151 -0.56 -10.84 -4.89
C LEU A 151 0.16 -11.95 -4.12
N VAL A 152 0.48 -11.71 -2.85
CA VAL A 152 1.26 -12.67 -2.03
C VAL A 152 0.43 -13.17 -0.86
N ARG A 153 0.00 -12.27 0.02
CA ARG A 153 -0.64 -12.63 1.28
C ARG A 153 -2.00 -13.30 1.07
N GLN A 154 -2.89 -12.69 0.29
CA GLN A 154 -4.23 -13.24 0.08
C GLN A 154 -4.19 -14.64 -0.58
N PRO A 155 -3.48 -14.86 -1.71
CA PRO A 155 -3.41 -16.19 -2.32
C PRO A 155 -2.70 -17.23 -1.46
N LEU A 156 -1.77 -16.83 -0.60
CA LEU A 156 -1.05 -17.76 0.29
C LEU A 156 -1.94 -18.24 1.44
N VAL A 157 -2.77 -17.34 1.99
CA VAL A 157 -3.68 -17.63 3.09
C VAL A 157 -4.92 -18.41 2.64
N GLU A 158 -5.34 -18.25 1.39
CA GLU A 158 -6.47 -18.98 0.80
C GLU A 158 -6.13 -20.43 0.39
N ARG A 159 -4.85 -20.84 0.46
CA ARG A 159 -4.45 -22.25 0.21
C ARG A 159 -5.01 -23.18 1.28
N ALA A 160 -5.17 -24.46 0.93
CA ALA A 160 -5.82 -25.40 1.84
C ALA A 160 -5.02 -25.54 3.16
N PRO A 161 -5.71 -25.65 4.31
CA PRO A 161 -5.05 -25.85 5.60
C PRO A 161 -4.10 -27.05 5.56
N GLY A 162 -2.82 -26.83 5.89
CA GLY A 162 -1.78 -27.87 5.86
C GLY A 162 -0.88 -27.87 4.62
N GLU A 163 -1.23 -27.14 3.55
CA GLU A 163 -0.38 -27.04 2.35
C GLU A 163 0.80 -26.06 2.52
N VAL A 164 0.71 -25.15 3.48
CA VAL A 164 1.69 -24.07 3.69
C VAL A 164 2.37 -24.23 5.04
N ASN A 165 3.70 -24.10 5.06
CA ASN A 165 4.48 -24.14 6.29
C ASN A 165 3.99 -23.07 7.29
N PRO A 166 3.61 -23.44 8.53
CA PRO A 166 3.15 -22.49 9.54
C PRO A 166 4.13 -21.35 9.83
N TRP A 167 5.45 -21.60 9.79
CA TRP A 167 6.46 -20.57 9.98
C TRP A 167 6.46 -19.52 8.86
N LEU A 168 6.19 -19.94 7.62
CA LEU A 168 6.06 -19.03 6.51
C LEU A 168 4.85 -18.11 6.68
N LEU A 169 3.71 -18.63 7.14
CA LEU A 169 2.51 -17.83 7.44
C LEU A 169 2.77 -16.82 8.56
N LYS A 170 3.48 -17.23 9.63
CA LYS A 170 3.87 -16.31 10.71
C LYS A 170 4.81 -15.21 10.22
N LEU A 171 5.82 -15.56 9.42
CA LEU A 171 6.74 -14.57 8.84
C LEU A 171 6.01 -13.60 7.92
N MET A 172 5.13 -14.10 7.06
CA MET A 172 4.28 -13.28 6.19
C MET A 172 3.43 -12.31 7.01
N ALA A 173 2.85 -12.76 8.13
CA ALA A 173 2.06 -11.91 9.01
C ALA A 173 2.89 -10.77 9.62
N VAL A 174 4.11 -11.05 10.09
CA VAL A 174 5.04 -10.02 10.58
C VAL A 174 5.38 -9.02 9.46
N VAL A 175 5.71 -9.51 8.27
CA VAL A 175 6.02 -8.66 7.11
C VAL A 175 4.83 -7.76 6.75
N SER A 176 3.61 -8.30 6.75
CA SER A 176 2.38 -7.53 6.51
C SER A 176 2.25 -6.37 7.49
N ILE A 177 2.41 -6.62 8.79
CA ILE A 177 2.33 -5.59 9.83
C ILE A 177 3.40 -4.52 9.61
N MET A 178 4.65 -4.91 9.33
CA MET A 178 5.76 -3.97 9.10
C MET A 178 5.54 -3.08 7.87
N VAL A 179 5.02 -3.65 6.78
CA VAL A 179 4.73 -2.87 5.57
C VAL A 179 3.63 -1.85 5.83
N TRP A 180 2.51 -2.24 6.43
CA TRP A 180 1.42 -1.30 6.73
C TRP A 180 1.79 -0.27 7.79
N PHE A 181 2.60 -0.64 8.77
CA PHE A 181 3.19 0.31 9.71
C PHE A 181 4.06 1.34 8.98
N THR A 182 4.88 0.92 8.02
CA THR A 182 5.71 1.83 7.20
C THR A 182 4.85 2.82 6.39
N VAL A 183 3.75 2.35 5.80
CA VAL A 183 2.79 3.22 5.09
C VAL A 183 2.19 4.28 6.03
N ALA A 184 1.78 3.87 7.24
CA ALA A 184 1.25 4.78 8.24
C ALA A 184 2.31 5.79 8.74
N ALA A 185 3.52 5.31 9.04
CA ALA A 185 4.63 6.12 9.56
C ALA A 185 5.08 7.18 8.54
N THR A 186 5.27 6.79 7.27
CA THR A 186 5.60 7.73 6.18
C THR A 186 4.47 8.74 5.95
N GLY A 187 3.21 8.31 6.11
CA GLY A 187 2.05 9.22 6.11
C GLY A 187 2.13 10.29 7.19
N ARG A 188 2.46 9.94 8.43
CA ARG A 188 2.62 10.92 9.50
C ARG A 188 3.83 11.83 9.27
N TRP A 189 4.91 11.28 8.73
CA TRP A 189 6.15 12.03 8.45
C TRP A 189 5.96 13.15 7.43
N ILE A 190 5.03 13.02 6.47
CA ILE A 190 4.68 14.12 5.54
C ILE A 190 4.34 15.41 6.31
N GLY A 191 3.64 15.31 7.43
CA GLY A 191 3.27 16.47 8.26
C GLY A 191 4.40 17.05 9.11
N PHE A 192 5.57 16.40 9.15
CA PHE A 192 6.75 16.86 9.91
C PHE A 192 7.93 17.26 9.01
N SER A 193 7.87 16.98 7.71
CA SER A 193 8.99 17.11 6.78
C SER A 193 8.93 18.33 5.87
N GLY A 194 7.97 19.24 6.08
CA GLY A 194 7.88 20.53 5.38
C GLY A 194 6.64 21.32 5.75
#